data_AF-A0AB37L9F3-F1
#
_entry.id   AF-A0AB37L9F3-F1
#
_cell.length_a   1.000
_cell.length_b   1.000
_cell.length_c   1.000
_cell.angle_alpha   90.00
_cell.angle_beta   90.00
_cell.angle_gamma   90.00
#
_symmetry.space_group_name_H-M   'P 1'
#
loop_
_entity.id
_entity.type
_entity.pdbx_description
1 polymer ?
#
loop_
_entity_poly.entity_id
_entity_poly.type
_entity_poly.pdbx_seq_one_letter_code
_entity_poly.pdbx_strand_id
1 'polypeptide(L)'
;MSYQIITQMVYNAHTHQIETWQHSNNVWPRTDHFHVLDVRTDEQLFRFITLVAEGLWQTRKWRKAFETLFREYPELRMDSYRDEFIGKSWPEYCAIRCKYKELAWSKCGEIAARFRQLAKIKKEEK
;
A
#
# COMPACT_ATOMS: atom_id res chain seq x y z
N MET A 1 4.21 -13.36 -27.11
CA MET A 1 3.88 -14.14 -25.89
C MET A 1 3.62 -13.14 -24.78
N SER A 2 2.43 -13.16 -24.16
CA SER A 2 2.11 -12.26 -23.05
C SER A 2 2.81 -12.72 -21.77
N TYR A 3 3.47 -11.79 -21.08
CA TYR A 3 4.04 -12.03 -19.76
C TYR A 3 2.90 -12.17 -18.76
N GLN A 4 2.68 -13.36 -18.19
CA GLN A 4 1.69 -13.56 -17.14
C GLN A 4 2.39 -13.83 -15.81
N ILE A 5 2.44 -12.80 -14.96
CA ILE A 5 2.83 -12.93 -13.56
C ILE A 5 1.56 -13.27 -12.78
N ILE A 6 1.49 -14.49 -12.26
CA ILE A 6 0.38 -14.90 -11.39
C ILE A 6 0.75 -14.44 -10.00
N THR A 7 -0.01 -13.51 -9.44
CA THR A 7 0.19 -13.11 -8.06
C THR A 7 -1.02 -13.43 -7.20
N GLN A 8 -0.74 -14.13 -6.10
CA GLN A 8 -1.68 -14.39 -5.04
C GLN A 8 -1.30 -13.54 -3.83
N MET A 9 -2.30 -12.92 -3.22
CA MET A 9 -2.13 -12.16 -1.99
C MET A 9 -3.11 -12.71 -0.97
N VAL A 10 -2.62 -13.05 0.21
CA VAL A 10 -3.38 -13.61 1.32
C VAL A 10 -3.15 -12.76 2.56
N TYR A 11 -4.16 -12.73 3.43
CA TYR A 11 -4.07 -12.11 4.74
C TYR A 11 -4.28 -13.23 5.74
N ASN A 12 -3.27 -13.49 6.56
CA ASN A 12 -3.30 -14.52 7.57
C ASN A 12 -3.80 -13.88 8.87
N ALA A 13 -5.02 -14.23 9.27
CA ALA A 13 -5.66 -13.65 10.45
C ALA A 13 -5.00 -14.09 11.77
N HIS A 14 -4.26 -15.21 11.78
CA HIS A 14 -3.60 -15.72 12.99
C HIS A 14 -2.25 -15.02 13.22
N THR A 15 -1.48 -14.79 12.14
CA THR A 15 -0.17 -14.13 12.24
C THR A 15 -0.24 -12.63 12.04
N HIS A 16 -1.38 -12.11 11.54
CA HIS A 16 -1.59 -10.73 11.09
C HIS A 16 -0.61 -10.32 10.00
N GLN A 17 -0.36 -11.23 9.06
CA GLN A 17 0.58 -11.04 7.97
C GLN A 17 -0.13 -10.96 6.63
N ILE A 18 0.43 -10.16 5.74
CA ILE A 18 0.10 -10.15 4.32
C ILE A 18 1.17 -10.95 3.61
N GLU A 19 0.75 -12.06 3.02
CA GLU A 19 1.60 -12.96 2.25
C GLU A 19 1.34 -12.72 0.77
N THR A 20 2.38 -12.44 -0.01
CA THR A 20 2.29 -12.33 -1.46
C THR A 20 3.19 -13.35 -2.14
N TRP A 21 2.62 -14.05 -3.11
CA TRP A 21 3.26 -15.06 -3.92
C TRP A 21 3.25 -14.59 -5.36
N GLN A 22 4.40 -14.23 -5.91
CA GLN A 22 4.54 -13.90 -7.32
C GLN A 22 5.18 -15.09 -8.05
N HIS A 23 4.40 -15.71 -8.92
CA HIS A 23 4.84 -16.77 -9.80
C HIS A 23 5.04 -16.24 -11.22
N SER A 24 6.23 -16.45 -11.77
CA SER A 24 6.56 -16.13 -13.16
C SER A 24 6.71 -17.42 -13.97
N ASN A 25 5.82 -17.62 -14.95
CA ASN A 25 5.84 -18.81 -15.80
C ASN A 25 6.97 -18.83 -16.84
N ASN A 26 7.65 -17.70 -17.08
CA ASN A 26 8.47 -17.50 -18.29
C ASN A 26 9.96 -17.24 -18.02
N VAL A 27 10.41 -17.16 -16.77
CA VAL A 27 11.83 -16.99 -16.43
C VAL A 27 12.36 -18.33 -15.94
N TRP A 28 13.43 -18.82 -16.57
CA TRP A 28 14.22 -19.94 -16.08
C TRP A 28 15.51 -19.37 -15.45
N PRO A 29 15.82 -19.65 -14.18
CA PRO A 29 15.06 -20.51 -13.27
C PRO A 29 13.72 -19.88 -12.86
N ARG A 30 12.72 -20.74 -12.62
CA ARG A 30 11.43 -20.34 -12.06
C ARG A 30 11.71 -19.59 -10.76
N THR A 31 11.47 -18.29 -10.77
CA THR A 31 11.71 -17.46 -9.60
C THR A 31 10.36 -17.17 -8.97
N ASP A 32 10.08 -17.90 -7.89
CA ASP A 32 8.93 -17.61 -7.03
C ASP A 32 9.38 -16.57 -6.00
N HIS A 33 8.76 -15.39 -6.03
CA HIS A 33 9.00 -14.38 -5.00
C HIS A 33 7.92 -14.48 -3.94
N PHE A 34 8.35 -14.74 -2.71
CA PHE A 34 7.51 -14.72 -1.53
C PHE A 34 7.84 -13.49 -0.70
N HIS A 35 6.84 -12.66 -0.42
CA HIS A 35 6.99 -11.56 0.53
C HIS A 35 5.97 -11.67 1.64
N VAL A 36 6.43 -11.32 2.86
CA VAL A 36 5.60 -11.28 4.05
C VAL A 36 5.73 -9.89 4.66
N LEU A 37 4.60 -9.27 4.95
CA LEU A 37 4.52 -8.04 5.72
C LEU A 37 3.67 -8.26 6.97
N ASP A 38 4.27 -8.06 8.14
CA ASP A 38 3.50 -7.92 9.37
C ASP A 38 2.65 -6.65 9.29
N VAL A 39 1.37 -6.75 9.67
CA VAL A 39 0.41 -5.64 9.73
C VAL A 39 -0.36 -5.62 11.06
N ARG A 40 0.32 -6.05 12.13
CA ARG A 40 -0.25 -6.11 13.49
C ARG A 40 -0.58 -4.71 14.00
N THR A 41 0.38 -3.79 13.88
CA THR A 41 0.23 -2.42 14.36
C THR A 41 -0.37 -1.51 13.29
N ASP A 42 -0.95 -0.38 13.73
CA ASP A 42 -1.48 0.63 12.81
C ASP A 42 -0.37 1.20 11.91
N GLU A 43 0.84 1.38 12.45
CA GLU A 43 2.03 1.83 11.70
C GLU A 43 2.47 0.83 10.63
N GLN A 44 2.48 -0.46 10.95
CA GLN A 44 2.83 -1.52 10.02
C GLN A 44 1.81 -1.62 8.87
N LEU A 45 0.52 -1.58 9.22
CA LEU A 45 -0.55 -1.55 8.22
C LEU A 45 -0.49 -0.29 7.36
N PHE A 46 -0.19 0.86 7.97
CA PHE A 46 0.00 2.11 7.26
C PHE A 46 1.19 2.05 6.29
N ARG A 47 2.34 1.49 6.70
CA ARG A 47 3.48 1.25 5.80
C ARG A 47 3.07 0.40 4.60
N PHE A 48 2.31 -0.67 4.82
CA PHE A 48 1.77 -1.47 3.72
C PHE A 48 0.88 -0.64 2.79
N ILE A 49 -0.03 0.18 3.32
CA ILE A 49 -0.88 1.09 2.52
C ILE A 49 -0.02 2.07 1.71
N THR A 50 1.05 2.62 2.30
CA THR A 50 1.96 3.53 1.57
C THR A 50 2.71 2.84 0.44
N LEU A 51 3.16 1.60 0.62
CA LEU A 51 3.79 0.81 -0.47
C LEU A 51 2.81 0.61 -1.64
N VAL A 52 1.55 0.36 -1.32
CA VAL A 52 0.49 0.25 -2.34
C VAL A 52 0.24 1.60 -3.03
N ALA A 53 0.23 2.70 -2.28
CA ALA A 53 0.02 4.04 -2.83
C ALA A 53 1.17 4.49 -3.75
N GLU A 54 2.41 4.12 -3.42
CA GLU A 54 3.60 4.35 -4.26
C GLU A 54 3.70 3.37 -5.45
N GLY A 55 2.76 2.43 -5.58
CA GLY A 55 2.77 1.43 -6.67
C GLY A 55 3.83 0.33 -6.51
N LEU A 56 4.47 0.26 -5.34
CA LEU A 56 5.49 -0.72 -4.99
C LEU A 56 4.90 -2.06 -4.52
N TRP A 57 3.58 -2.11 -4.28
CA TRP A 57 2.89 -3.31 -3.85
C TRP A 57 1.55 -3.50 -4.55
N GLN A 58 1.08 -4.74 -4.59
CA GLN A 58 -0.13 -5.11 -5.30
C GLN A 58 -1.43 -4.81 -4.54
N THR A 59 -2.48 -4.52 -5.31
CA THR A 59 -3.81 -4.16 -4.79
C THR A 59 -4.86 -5.27 -4.90
N ARG A 60 -4.56 -6.40 -5.57
CA ARG A 60 -5.59 -7.31 -6.12
C ARG A 60 -6.65 -7.79 -5.12
N LYS A 61 -6.26 -8.23 -3.92
CA LYS A 61 -7.19 -8.72 -2.89
C LYS A 61 -8.14 -7.65 -2.34
N TRP A 62 -7.69 -6.40 -2.29
CA TRP A 62 -8.39 -5.29 -1.63
C TRP A 62 -8.53 -4.07 -2.54
N ARG A 63 -8.59 -4.28 -3.85
CA ARG A 63 -8.55 -3.21 -4.85
C ARG A 63 -9.61 -2.13 -4.58
N LYS A 64 -10.87 -2.55 -4.33
CA LYS A 64 -11.97 -1.62 -4.02
C LYS A 64 -11.73 -0.86 -2.71
N ALA A 65 -11.19 -1.52 -1.68
CA ALA A 65 -10.89 -0.85 -0.41
C ALA A 65 -9.80 0.22 -0.59
N PHE A 66 -8.76 -0.07 -1.38
CA PHE A 66 -7.74 0.93 -1.72
C PHE A 66 -8.29 2.08 -2.57
N GLU A 67 -9.11 1.79 -3.58
CA GLU A 67 -9.74 2.83 -4.40
C GLU A 67 -10.61 3.77 -3.56
N THR A 68 -11.37 3.24 -2.60
CA THR A 68 -12.12 4.07 -1.63
C THR A 68 -11.19 4.84 -0.71
N LEU A 69 -10.20 4.18 -0.10
CA LEU A 69 -9.27 4.80 0.84
C LEU A 69 -8.51 5.97 0.21
N PHE A 70 -7.99 5.81 -1.01
CA PHE A 70 -7.25 6.88 -1.70
C PHE A 70 -8.13 8.04 -2.18
N ARG A 71 -9.45 7.84 -2.28
CA ARG A 71 -10.39 8.94 -2.50
C ARG A 71 -10.65 9.73 -1.21
N GLU A 72 -10.70 9.04 -0.07
CA GLU A 72 -10.92 9.66 1.24
C GLU A 72 -9.66 10.37 1.76
N TYR A 73 -8.48 9.83 1.47
CA TYR A 73 -7.18 10.35 1.90
C TYR A 73 -6.29 10.64 0.68
N PRO A 74 -6.53 11.76 -0.04
CA PRO A 74 -5.75 12.12 -1.23
C PRO A 74 -4.26 12.26 -0.93
N GLU A 75 -3.87 12.66 0.28
CA GLU A 75 -2.47 12.82 0.71
C GLU A 75 -1.61 11.57 0.55
N LEU A 76 -2.23 10.37 0.50
CA LEU A 76 -1.53 9.11 0.28
C LEU A 76 -1.03 8.95 -1.16
N ARG A 77 -1.71 9.55 -2.14
CA ARG A 77 -1.38 9.39 -3.56
C ARG A 77 -0.79 10.65 -4.14
N MET A 78 0.42 10.52 -4.68
CA MET A 78 1.10 11.62 -5.38
C MET A 78 0.27 12.20 -6.53
N ASP A 79 -0.55 11.39 -7.19
CA ASP A 79 -1.44 11.84 -8.26
C ASP A 79 -2.38 12.97 -7.84
N SER A 80 -2.77 13.03 -6.55
CA SER A 80 -3.76 14.01 -6.06
C SER A 80 -3.22 15.43 -5.89
N TYR A 81 -1.90 15.57 -5.74
CA TYR A 81 -1.22 16.85 -5.58
C TYR A 81 -0.13 17.05 -6.63
N ARG A 82 -0.21 16.31 -7.74
CA ARG A 82 0.80 16.33 -8.80
C ARG A 82 0.98 17.72 -9.41
N ASP A 83 -0.09 18.50 -9.47
CA ASP A 83 -0.07 19.85 -10.02
C ASP A 83 0.79 20.81 -9.20
N GLU A 84 0.97 20.57 -7.88
CA GLU A 84 1.85 21.39 -7.04
C GLU A 84 3.32 21.30 -7.44
N PHE A 85 3.71 20.26 -8.19
CA PHE A 85 5.08 20.08 -8.68
C PHE A 85 5.39 20.89 -9.95
N ILE A 86 4.38 21.42 -10.64
CA ILE A 86 4.57 22.11 -11.92
C ILE A 86 5.41 23.37 -11.67
N GLY A 87 6.57 23.45 -12.35
CA GLY A 87 7.49 24.58 -12.25
C GLY A 87 8.31 24.64 -10.96
N LYS A 88 8.30 23.59 -10.13
CA LYS A 88 9.08 23.52 -8.89
C LYS A 88 10.49 23.01 -9.10
N SER A 89 11.42 23.58 -8.34
CA SER A 89 12.78 23.06 -8.22
C SER A 89 12.80 21.73 -7.46
N TRP A 90 13.89 20.97 -7.57
CA TRP A 90 14.04 19.71 -6.84
C TRP A 90 13.89 19.85 -5.30
N PRO A 91 14.48 20.88 -4.65
CA PRO A 91 14.25 21.09 -3.21
C PRO A 91 12.79 21.35 -2.85
N GLU A 92 12.07 22.15 -3.64
CA GLU A 92 10.64 22.40 -3.43
C GLU A 92 9.81 21.14 -3.67
N TYR A 93 10.14 20.36 -4.70
CA TYR A 93 9.54 19.05 -4.95
C TYR A 93 9.68 18.13 -3.73
N CYS A 94 10.88 18.04 -3.16
CA CYS A 94 11.12 17.27 -1.94
C CYS A 94 10.32 17.80 -0.75
N ALA A 95 10.26 19.12 -0.57
CA ALA A 95 9.51 19.75 0.51
C ALA A 95 8.00 19.46 0.42
N ILE A 96 7.41 19.55 -0.78
CA ILE A 96 6.00 19.20 -1.03
C ILE A 96 5.77 17.72 -0.70
N ARG A 97 6.62 16.82 -1.18
CA ARG A 97 6.49 15.39 -0.90
C ARG A 97 6.61 15.09 0.60
N CYS A 98 7.52 15.74 1.32
CA CYS A 98 7.66 15.61 2.77
C CYS A 98 6.41 16.09 3.51
N LYS A 99 5.87 17.27 3.15
CA LYS A 99 4.63 17.80 3.72
C LYS A 99 3.47 16.80 3.64
N TYR A 100 3.26 16.18 2.47
CA TYR A 100 2.18 15.19 2.32
C TYR A 100 2.46 13.87 3.04
N LYS A 101 3.73 13.43 3.08
CA LYS A 101 4.12 12.25 3.88
C LYS A 101 3.87 12.47 5.37
N GLU A 102 4.22 13.62 5.90
CA GLU A 102 3.98 14.00 7.30
C GLU A 102 2.48 14.11 7.60
N LEU A 103 1.70 14.70 6.68
CA LEU A 103 0.25 14.78 6.79
C LEU A 103 -0.42 13.39 6.81
N ALA A 104 0.02 12.49 5.94
CA ALA A 104 -0.49 11.12 5.94
C ALA A 104 -0.07 10.37 7.22
N TRP A 105 1.16 10.59 7.68
CA TRP A 105 1.68 9.97 8.90
C TRP A 105 0.94 10.44 10.16
N SER A 106 0.57 11.73 10.25
CA SER A 106 -0.20 12.25 11.39
C SER A 106 -1.58 11.60 11.51
N LYS A 107 -2.14 11.10 10.40
CA LYS A 107 -3.40 10.36 10.33
C LYS A 107 -3.23 8.84 10.28
N CYS A 108 -2.03 8.32 10.60
CA CYS A 108 -1.71 6.89 10.50
C CYS A 108 -2.77 5.99 11.16
N GLY A 109 -3.19 6.30 12.38
CA GLY A 109 -4.19 5.51 13.11
C GLY A 109 -5.57 5.51 12.44
N GLU A 110 -6.03 6.68 11.96
CA GLU A 110 -7.31 6.84 11.26
C GLU A 110 -7.32 6.06 9.95
N ILE A 111 -6.27 6.22 9.14
CA ILE A 111 -6.11 5.55 7.85
C ILE A 111 -6.06 4.04 8.03
N ALA A 112 -5.29 3.56 9.02
CA ALA A 112 -5.20 2.14 9.33
C ALA A 112 -6.56 1.57 9.79
N ALA A 113 -7.26 2.27 10.68
CA ALA A 113 -8.59 1.86 11.15
C ALA A 113 -9.61 1.83 10.00
N ARG A 114 -9.64 2.87 9.17
CA ARG A 114 -10.53 2.95 8.01
C ARG A 114 -10.25 1.85 7.00
N PHE A 115 -8.98 1.55 6.73
CA PHE A 115 -8.62 0.45 5.86
C PHE A 115 -9.06 -0.91 6.42
N ARG A 116 -8.88 -1.17 7.73
CA ARG A 116 -9.38 -2.42 8.36
C ARG A 116 -10.89 -2.56 8.18
N GLN A 117 -11.64 -1.47 8.34
CA GLN A 117 -13.10 -1.46 8.12
C GLN A 117 -13.45 -1.84 6.67
N LEU A 118 -12.79 -1.22 5.68
CA LEU A 118 -13.03 -1.48 4.26
C LEU A 118 -12.60 -2.89 3.84
N ALA A 119 -11.47 -3.36 4.36
CA ALA A 119 -10.90 -4.68 4.07
C ALA A 119 -11.52 -5.81 4.90
N LYS A 120 -12.43 -5.49 5.84
CA LYS A 120 -13.05 -6.42 6.79
C LYS A 120 -12.02 -7.22 7.61
N ILE A 121 -10.94 -6.56 8.01
CA ILE A 121 -9.89 -7.14 8.86
C ILE A 121 -10.26 -6.89 10.32
N LYS A 122 -10.41 -7.95 11.12
CA LYS A 122 -10.63 -7.81 12.56
C LYS A 122 -9.35 -7.30 13.22
N LYS A 123 -9.47 -6.28 14.08
CA LYS A 123 -8.41 -5.88 15.01
C LYS A 123 -8.48 -6.85 16.18
N GLU A 124 -7.36 -7.46 16.58
CA GLU A 124 -7.32 -8.19 17.85
C GLU A 124 -7.54 -7.17 18.98
N GLU A 125 -8.60 -7.36 19.77
CA GLU A 125 -8.73 -6.74 21.07
C GLU A 125 -7.76 -7.47 22.00
N LYS A 126 -6.73 -6.76 22.46
CA LYS A 126 -5.80 -7.24 23.49
C LYS A 126 -6.45 -7.26 24.86
#